data_AF-A0A7V4ALX5-F1
#
_entry.id   AF-A0A7V4ALX5-F1
#
_cell.length_a   1.000
_cell.length_b   1.000
_cell.length_c   1.000
_cell.angle_alpha   90.00
_cell.angle_beta   90.00
_cell.angle_gamma   90.00
#
_symmetry.space_group_name_H-M   'P 1'
#
loop_
_entity.id
_entity.type
_entity.pdbx_description
1 polymer ?
#
loop_
_entity_poly.entity_id
_entity_poly.type
_entity_poly.pdbx_seq_one_letter_code
_entity_poly.pdbx_strand_id
1 'polypeptide(L)'
;MDVRYINRAMSMENPEYRDDESFESEQHLEEQATPLTPEGRLVCYITGQLRKDTPEEQVRQEWARKLVEEYGYPKEDLGIEVTIPMGTRRPRADLVIYEHGKPHEIENIR
;
A
#
# COMPACT_ATOMS: atom_id res chain seq x y z
N MET A 1 8.94 -28.28 -54.14
CA MET A 1 8.10 -27.88 -53.00
C MET A 1 8.35 -28.89 -51.88
N ASP A 2 9.12 -28.55 -50.86
CA ASP A 2 8.64 -28.35 -49.47
C ASP A 2 9.85 -28.12 -48.54
N VAL A 3 9.71 -27.17 -47.63
CA VAL A 3 10.79 -26.50 -46.87
C VAL A 3 10.82 -27.06 -45.46
N ARG A 4 11.82 -27.88 -45.11
CA ARG A 4 12.12 -28.22 -43.71
C ARG A 4 13.63 -28.24 -43.47
N TYR A 5 14.17 -27.02 -43.45
CA TYR A 5 15.45 -26.68 -42.87
C TYR A 5 15.35 -26.83 -41.34
N ILE A 6 15.95 -27.88 -40.79
CA ILE A 6 16.51 -27.83 -39.43
C ILE A 6 17.86 -28.55 -39.46
N ASN A 7 18.76 -28.01 -40.27
CA ASN A 7 20.20 -28.20 -40.12
C ASN A 7 20.63 -27.52 -38.81
N ARG A 8 21.66 -27.91 -38.07
CA ARG A 8 22.63 -29.01 -38.11
C ARG A 8 23.55 -28.74 -36.93
N ALA A 9 24.12 -29.81 -36.39
CA ALA A 9 25.00 -29.89 -35.24
C ALA A 9 26.15 -28.85 -35.18
N MET A 10 26.52 -28.57 -33.92
CA MET A 10 27.87 -28.31 -33.38
C MET A 10 28.76 -27.26 -34.03
N SER A 11 29.15 -26.26 -33.23
CA SER A 11 30.56 -25.95 -33.00
C SER A 11 30.71 -25.08 -31.76
N MET A 12 31.65 -25.46 -30.91
CA MET A 12 32.18 -24.64 -29.83
C MET A 12 32.85 -23.40 -30.43
N GLU A 13 32.52 -22.22 -29.93
CA GLU A 13 33.36 -21.04 -29.98
C GLU A 13 33.09 -20.23 -28.71
N ASN A 14 34.01 -20.36 -27.76
CA ASN A 14 34.20 -19.38 -26.70
C ASN A 14 35.12 -18.30 -27.30
N PRO A 15 34.73 -17.02 -27.32
CA PRO A 15 35.69 -16.05 -26.81
C PRO A 15 35.08 -14.81 -26.12
N GLU A 16 35.89 -14.31 -25.19
CA GLU A 16 36.00 -12.91 -24.76
C GLU A 16 34.97 -12.37 -23.77
N TYR A 17 35.31 -12.60 -22.50
CA TYR A 17 35.07 -11.65 -21.42
C TYR A 17 35.65 -10.28 -21.83
N ARG A 18 34.78 -9.31 -22.11
CA ARG A 18 35.13 -7.89 -22.21
C ARG A 18 34.60 -7.19 -20.99
N ASP A 19 35.52 -6.67 -20.18
CA ASP A 19 35.26 -5.71 -19.13
C ASP A 19 34.48 -4.49 -19.69
N ASP A 20 33.82 -3.78 -18.78
CA ASP A 20 33.09 -2.51 -18.97
C ASP A 20 31.58 -2.65 -19.29
N GLU A 21 30.78 -2.89 -18.25
CA GLU A 21 29.65 -2.00 -17.95
C GLU A 21 29.42 -1.96 -16.44
N SER A 22 29.84 -0.84 -15.86
CA SER A 22 29.41 -0.31 -14.58
C SER A 22 27.88 -0.32 -14.52
N PHE A 23 27.28 -1.40 -14.03
CA PHE A 23 25.88 -1.41 -13.68
C PHE A 23 25.75 -0.70 -12.32
N GLU A 24 25.88 0.62 -12.37
CA GLU A 24 25.38 1.49 -11.31
C GLU A 24 23.89 1.17 -11.20
N SER A 25 23.54 0.42 -10.16
CA SER A 25 22.14 0.28 -9.76
C SER A 25 21.72 1.62 -9.19
N GLU A 26 21.35 2.55 -10.07
CA GLU A 26 20.55 3.71 -9.73
C GLU A 26 19.25 3.18 -9.14
N GLN A 27 19.23 3.06 -7.81
CA GLN A 27 18.00 2.84 -7.07
C GLN A 27 17.15 4.09 -7.29
N HIS A 28 16.23 3.97 -8.23
CA HIS A 28 15.13 4.88 -8.48
C HIS A 28 14.39 5.07 -7.14
N LEU A 29 14.68 6.14 -6.42
CA LEU A 29 13.76 6.62 -5.40
C LEU A 29 12.57 7.17 -6.17
N GLU A 30 11.50 6.39 -6.23
CA GLU A 30 10.18 6.88 -6.63
C GLU A 30 9.83 8.02 -5.68
N GLU A 31 9.96 9.24 -6.19
CA GLU A 31 9.46 10.45 -5.56
C GLU A 31 7.93 10.32 -5.53
N GLN A 32 7.41 9.81 -4.41
CA GLN A 32 5.98 9.69 -4.18
C GLN A 32 5.39 11.10 -4.19
N ALA A 33 4.84 11.48 -5.34
CA ALA A 33 4.12 12.72 -5.51
C ALA A 33 3.00 12.78 -4.48
N THR A 34 3.20 13.58 -3.42
CA THR A 34 2.14 13.89 -2.49
C THR A 34 1.11 14.70 -3.27
N PRO A 35 -0.17 14.26 -3.32
CA PRO A 35 -1.20 15.07 -3.94
C PRO A 35 -1.26 16.40 -3.18
N LEU A 36 -0.85 17.49 -3.84
CA LEU A 36 -0.89 18.85 -3.33
C LEU A 36 -2.36 19.19 -3.04
N THR A 37 -2.79 18.91 -1.82
CA THR A 37 -4.10 19.27 -1.33
C THR A 37 -4.17 20.77 -1.09
N PRO A 38 -5.35 21.39 -1.27
CA PRO A 38 -5.52 22.81 -0.98
C PRO A 38 -5.16 23.09 0.49
N GLU A 39 -4.31 24.10 0.69
CA GLU A 39 -3.75 24.60 1.96
C GLU A 39 -4.57 24.19 3.20
N GLY A 40 -4.05 23.23 3.99
CA GLY A 40 -4.64 22.82 5.28
C GLY A 40 -5.71 21.70 5.21
N ARG A 41 -5.77 20.93 4.12
CA ARG A 41 -6.55 19.69 4.05
C ARG A 41 -5.67 18.52 3.65
N LEU A 42 -6.04 17.31 4.08
CA LEU A 42 -5.36 16.07 3.77
C LEU A 42 -6.35 15.05 3.19
N VAL A 43 -5.88 14.17 2.30
CA VAL A 43 -6.68 13.06 1.79
C VAL A 43 -6.56 11.90 2.77
N CYS A 44 -7.69 11.38 3.26
CA CYS A 44 -7.69 10.20 4.11
C CYS A 44 -7.26 8.97 3.31
N TYR A 45 -6.29 8.21 3.84
CA TYR A 45 -5.71 7.06 3.15
C TYR A 45 -6.67 5.88 2.95
N ILE A 46 -7.65 5.74 3.86
CA ILE A 46 -8.63 4.65 3.86
C ILE A 46 -9.88 5.04 3.05
N THR A 47 -10.46 6.22 3.28
CA THR A 47 -11.73 6.65 2.65
C THR A 47 -11.56 7.50 1.40
N GLY A 48 -10.37 8.07 1.15
CA GLY A 48 -10.13 9.02 0.07
C GLY A 48 -10.78 10.40 0.30
N GLN A 49 -11.40 10.66 1.45
CA GLN A 49 -12.09 11.93 1.73
C GLN A 49 -11.11 13.02 2.16
N LEU A 50 -11.39 14.27 1.77
CA LEU A 50 -10.65 15.44 2.24
C LEU A 50 -11.03 15.77 3.70
N ARG A 51 -10.05 15.72 4.59
CA ARG A 51 -10.15 16.05 6.02
C ARG A 51 -9.35 17.32 6.31
N LYS A 52 -9.65 18.00 7.42
CA LYS A 52 -8.84 19.13 7.90
C LYS A 52 -7.49 18.61 8.38
N ASP A 53 -6.44 19.33 8.04
CA ASP A 53 -5.10 19.03 8.51
C ASP A 53 -4.94 19.51 9.96
N THR A 54 -5.15 18.58 10.89
CA THR A 54 -4.89 18.79 12.33
C THR A 54 -3.80 17.82 12.78
N PRO A 55 -3.01 18.15 13.83
CA PRO A 55 -1.99 17.23 14.34
C PRO A 55 -2.55 15.85 14.72
N GLU A 56 -3.77 15.81 15.27
CA GLU A 56 -4.48 14.58 15.59
C GLU A 56 -4.83 13.77 14.34
N GLU A 57 -5.28 14.43 13.27
CA GLU A 57 -5.57 13.76 12.01
C GLU A 57 -4.29 13.25 11.33
N GLN A 58 -3.19 13.99 11.38
CA GLN A 58 -1.89 13.53 10.87
C GLN A 58 -1.47 12.21 11.54
N VAL A 59 -1.58 12.13 12.86
CA VAL A 59 -1.30 10.91 13.63
C VAL A 59 -2.26 9.79 13.23
N ARG A 60 -3.56 10.07 13.06
CA ARG A 60 -4.54 9.09 12.60
C ARG A 60 -4.20 8.53 11.22
N GLN A 61 -3.80 9.37 10.27
CA GLN A 61 -3.39 8.93 8.94
C GLN A 61 -2.08 8.14 8.97
N GLU A 62 -1.13 8.52 9.84
CA GLU A 62 0.11 7.76 10.03
C GLU A 62 -0.18 6.33 10.51
N TRP A 63 -1.03 6.18 11.53
CA TRP A 63 -1.44 4.87 12.03
C TRP A 63 -2.27 4.10 11.00
N ALA A 64 -3.19 4.74 10.29
CA ALA A 64 -3.95 4.10 9.23
C ALA A 64 -3.05 3.53 8.13
N ARG A 65 -1.99 4.25 7.76
CA ARG A 65 -0.99 3.77 6.79
C ARG A 65 -0.19 2.59 7.36
N LYS A 66 0.29 2.68 8.60
CA LYS A 66 1.00 1.56 9.27
C LYS A 66 0.13 0.30 9.33
N LEU A 67 -1.14 0.42 9.71
CA LEU A 67 -2.07 -0.72 9.77
C LEU A 67 -2.19 -1.45 8.44
N VAL A 68 -2.15 -0.73 7.33
CA VAL A 68 -2.25 -1.32 5.98
C VAL A 68 -0.91 -1.82 5.47
N GLU A 69 0.13 -0.99 5.52
CA GLU A 69 1.42 -1.27 4.88
C GLU A 69 2.32 -2.16 5.74
N GLU A 70 2.35 -1.93 7.05
CA GLU A 70 3.24 -2.63 7.99
C GLU A 70 2.55 -3.85 8.60
N TYR A 71 1.29 -3.72 9.03
CA TYR A 71 0.55 -4.81 9.67
C TYR A 71 -0.30 -5.64 8.69
N GLY A 72 -0.46 -5.19 7.45
CA GLY A 72 -1.13 -5.96 6.40
C GLY A 72 -2.65 -6.06 6.54
N TYR A 73 -3.29 -5.20 7.34
CA TYR A 73 -4.75 -5.14 7.39
C TYR A 73 -5.29 -4.49 6.11
N PRO A 74 -6.23 -5.11 5.40
CA PRO A 74 -6.76 -4.53 4.18
C PRO A 74 -7.59 -3.28 4.53
N LYS A 75 -7.62 -2.30 3.60
CA LYS A 75 -8.33 -1.03 3.81
C LYS A 75 -9.82 -1.20 4.09
N GLU A 76 -10.41 -2.26 3.54
CA GLU A 76 -11.81 -2.60 3.75
C GLU A 76 -12.10 -2.94 5.20
N ASP A 77 -11.21 -3.66 5.89
CA ASP A 77 -11.42 -4.07 7.28
C ASP A 77 -11.19 -2.93 8.29
N LEU A 78 -10.85 -1.72 7.85
CA LEU A 78 -10.58 -0.58 8.72
C LEU A 78 -11.80 0.35 8.82
N GLY A 79 -12.27 0.57 10.04
CA GLY A 79 -13.28 1.57 10.38
C GLY A 79 -12.66 2.86 10.90
N ILE A 80 -13.26 4.00 10.56
CA ILE A 80 -12.81 5.33 11.00
C ILE A 80 -13.93 5.99 11.81
N GLU A 81 -13.56 6.61 12.93
CA GLU A 81 -14.47 7.42 13.75
C GLU A 81 -15.73 6.66 14.23
N VAL A 82 -15.54 5.40 14.62
CA VAL A 82 -16.62 4.48 14.98
C VAL A 82 -17.04 4.67 16.42
N THR A 83 -18.35 4.80 16.66
CA THR A 83 -18.90 4.86 18.01
C THR A 83 -19.13 3.46 18.55
N ILE A 84 -18.51 3.15 19.69
CA ILE A 84 -18.58 1.84 20.33
C ILE A 84 -19.48 1.95 21.57
N PRO A 85 -20.69 1.36 21.57
CA PRO A 85 -21.55 1.35 22.75
C PRO A 85 -20.98 0.43 23.84
N MET A 86 -20.70 1.00 25.02
CA MET A 86 -20.21 0.29 26.20
C MET A 86 -21.15 0.57 27.37
N GLY A 87 -22.21 -0.25 27.48
CA GLY A 87 -23.31 -0.02 28.42
C GLY A 87 -24.00 1.31 28.15
N THR A 88 -23.98 2.22 29.13
CA THR A 88 -24.55 3.57 28.99
C THR A 88 -23.65 4.53 28.21
N ARG A 89 -22.34 4.26 28.17
CA ARG A 89 -21.38 5.14 27.48
C ARG A 89 -21.30 4.82 26.00
N ARG A 90 -21.01 5.83 25.19
CA ARG A 90 -20.83 5.71 23.73
C ARG A 90 -19.53 6.42 23.30
N PRO A 91 -18.36 5.93 23.75
CA PRO A 91 -17.08 6.45 23.27
C PRO A 91 -16.93 6.29 21.76
N ARG A 92 -16.16 7.19 21.15
CA ARG A 92 -15.82 7.17 19.73
C ARG A 92 -14.35 6.80 19.59
N ALA A 93 -14.09 5.74 18.83
CA ALA A 93 -12.75 5.28 18.48
C ALA A 93 -12.32 5.91 17.16
N ASP A 94 -11.05 6.32 17.07
CA ASP A 94 -10.51 6.94 15.86
C ASP A 94 -10.33 5.94 14.72
N LEU A 95 -9.81 4.76 15.06
CA LEU A 95 -9.59 3.63 14.16
C LEU A 95 -10.08 2.35 14.84
N VAL A 96 -10.72 1.47 14.07
CA VAL A 96 -11.11 0.12 14.49
C VAL A 96 -10.76 -0.86 13.38
N ILE A 97 -10.47 -2.11 13.76
CA ILE A 97 -10.18 -3.20 12.82
C ILE A 97 -11.34 -4.19 12.94
N TYR A 98 -11.96 -4.51 11.82
CA TYR A 98 -13.00 -5.53 11.71
C TYR A 98 -12.39 -6.88 11.35
N GLU A 99 -13.08 -7.95 11.71
CA GLU A 99 -12.70 -9.30 11.31
C GLU A 99 -12.93 -9.50 9.81
N HIS A 100 -11.89 -9.96 9.12
CA HIS A 100 -11.88 -10.12 7.68
C HIS A 100 -13.04 -10.98 7.17
N GLY A 101 -13.76 -10.47 6.16
CA GLY A 101 -14.88 -11.18 5.52
C GLY A 101 -16.16 -11.23 6.37
N LYS A 102 -16.21 -10.55 7.52
CA LYS A 102 -17.44 -10.38 8.30
C LYS A 102 -18.07 -9.01 8.08
N PRO A 103 -19.38 -8.86 8.33
CA PRO A 103 -20.01 -7.54 8.36
C PRO A 103 -19.29 -6.59 9.33
N HIS A 104 -19.16 -5.32 8.96
CA HIS A 104 -18.53 -4.28 9.81
C HIS A 104 -19.48 -3.85 10.94
N GLU A 105 -19.78 -4.79 11.81
CA GLU A 105 -20.58 -4.63 13.01
C GLU A 105 -19.68 -4.50 14.23
N ILE A 106 -20.19 -3.86 15.28
CA ILE A 106 -19.45 -3.65 16.53
C ILE A 106 -18.95 -4.96 17.13
N GLU A 107 -19.72 -6.05 16.95
CA GLU A 107 -19.40 -7.38 17.45
C GLU A 107 -18.17 -8.02 16.77
N ASN A 108 -17.80 -7.53 15.58
CA ASN A 108 -16.71 -8.06 14.77
C ASN A 108 -15.42 -7.23 14.88
N ILE A 109 -15.34 -6.27 15.81
CA ILE A 109 -14.12 -5.50 16.07
C ILE A 109 -13.10 -6.35 16.85
N ARG A 110 -11.82 -6.32 16.45
CA ARG A 110 -10.73 -7.14 17.00
C ARG A 110 -9.54 -6.33 17.49
#